data_AF-A0A3M2HE00-F1
#
_entry.id   AF-A0A3M2HE00-F1
#
_cell.length_a   1.000
_cell.length_b   1.000
_cell.length_c   1.000
_cell.angle_alpha   90.00
_cell.angle_beta   90.00
_cell.angle_gamma   90.00
#
_symmetry.space_group_name_H-M   'P 1'
#
loop_
_entity.id
_entity.type
_entity.pdbx_description
1 polymer ?
#
loop_
_entity_poly.entity_id
_entity_poly.type
_entity_poly.pdbx_seq_one_letter_code
_entity_poly.pdbx_strand_id
1 'polypeptide(L)'
;MSSTPLRRGAKLRLVVDLPRADGSTVRFATPGVVRRVSSGPDGHVAYVRFAHLDDEHADLVAEYCAVVAGMAAMKRRVTRQDAVAT
;
A
#
# COMPACT_ATOMS: atom_id res chain seq x y z
N MET A 1 21.64 0.65 -11.14
CA MET A 1 21.54 1.07 -9.73
C MET A 1 21.60 -0.17 -8.85
N SER A 2 22.60 -0.29 -7.97
CA SER A 2 22.66 -1.38 -6.99
C SER A 2 21.69 -1.04 -5.86
N SER A 3 20.60 -1.79 -5.71
CA SER A 3 19.74 -1.68 -4.54
C SER A 3 20.36 -2.49 -3.41
N THR A 4 20.92 -1.82 -2.40
CA THR A 4 21.37 -2.52 -1.19
C THR A 4 20.14 -3.13 -0.50
N PRO A 5 20.10 -4.45 -0.28
CA PRO A 5 18.95 -5.05 0.37
C PRO A 5 18.81 -4.51 1.79
N LEU A 6 17.60 -4.04 2.11
CA LEU A 6 17.25 -3.67 3.48
C LEU A 6 17.41 -4.89 4.40
N ARG A 7 17.67 -4.66 5.68
CA ARG A 7 17.78 -5.72 6.69
C ARG A 7 16.53 -5.77 7.55
N ARG A 8 16.13 -6.97 8.00
CA ARG A 8 15.09 -7.12 9.02
C ARG A 8 15.48 -6.32 10.27
N GLY A 9 14.54 -5.56 10.82
CA GLY A 9 14.76 -4.67 11.96
C GLY A 9 15.27 -3.29 11.58
N ALA A 10 15.63 -3.03 10.31
CA ALA A 10 16.00 -1.69 9.88
C ALA A 10 14.85 -0.71 10.12
N LYS A 11 15.18 0.43 10.75
CA LYS A 11 14.28 1.55 10.96
C LYS A 11 14.36 2.46 9.74
N LEU A 12 13.22 2.86 9.22
CA LEU A 12 13.09 3.68 8.01
C LEU A 12 12.19 4.88 8.28
N ARG A 13 12.40 5.95 7.52
CA ARG A 13 11.38 6.97 7.30
C ARG A 13 10.65 6.60 6.02
N LEU A 14 9.41 6.15 6.13
CA LEU A 14 8.56 5.86 4.98
C LEU A 14 7.95 7.16 4.51
N VAL A 15 8.04 7.45 3.22
CA VAL A 15 7.25 8.49 2.55
C VAL A 15 6.15 7.76 1.79
N VAL A 16 4.90 8.10 2.06
CA VAL A 16 3.72 7.44 1.50
C VAL A 16 2.94 8.48 0.71
N ASP A 17 2.64 8.14 -0.54
CA ASP A 17 1.78 8.91 -1.44
C ASP A 17 0.46 8.15 -1.61
N LEU A 18 -0.64 8.74 -1.17
CA LEU A 18 -1.99 8.19 -1.30
C LEU A 18 -2.81 9.03 -2.30
N PRO A 19 -3.16 8.48 -3.47
CA PRO A 19 -4.05 9.18 -4.39
C PRO A 19 -5.48 9.18 -3.86
N ARG A 20 -6.16 10.31 -4.03
CA ARG A 20 -7.56 10.54 -3.66
C ARG A 20 -8.49 10.46 -4.87
N ALA A 21 -9.79 10.31 -4.60
CA ALA A 21 -10.81 10.20 -5.64
C ALA A 21 -10.96 11.47 -6.49
N ASP A 22 -10.59 12.64 -5.95
CA ASP A 22 -10.58 13.92 -6.65
C ASP A 22 -9.36 14.12 -7.57
N GLY A 23 -8.49 13.10 -7.67
CA GLY A 23 -7.26 13.13 -8.46
C GLY A 23 -6.07 13.80 -7.76
N SER A 24 -6.26 14.33 -6.56
CA SER A 24 -5.15 14.84 -5.73
C SER A 24 -4.35 13.69 -5.11
N THR A 25 -3.16 13.99 -4.59
CA THR A 25 -2.35 13.04 -3.82
C THR A 25 -2.01 13.65 -2.48
N VAL A 26 -2.22 12.89 -1.41
CA VAL A 26 -1.72 13.24 -0.08
C VAL A 26 -0.40 12.54 0.15
N ARG A 27 0.61 13.30 0.56
CA ARG A 27 1.93 12.80 0.92
C ARG A 27 2.14 12.96 2.42
N PHE A 28 2.58 11.90 3.08
CA PHE A 28 3.03 11.98 4.47
C PHE A 28 4.25 11.10 4.73
N ALA A 29 4.91 11.36 5.87
CA ALA A 29 6.09 10.61 6.29
C ALA A 29 5.91 10.01 7.68
N THR A 30 6.09 8.69 7.78
CA THR A 30 5.90 7.92 9.02
C THR A 30 7.11 7.02 9.30
N PRO A 31 7.53 6.84 10.56
CA PRO A 31 8.57 5.87 10.88
C PRO A 31 8.08 4.43 10.63
N GLY A 32 8.93 3.59 10.07
CA GLY A 32 8.66 2.18 9.78
C GLY A 32 9.77 1.24 10.23
N VAL A 33 9.44 -0.03 10.41
CA VAL A 33 10.41 -1.09 10.72
C VAL A 33 10.25 -2.25 9.75
N VAL A 34 11.35 -2.63 9.10
CA VAL A 34 11.38 -3.78 8.19
C VAL A 34 11.14 -5.07 8.97
N ARG A 35 10.09 -5.81 8.64
CA ARG A 35 9.71 -7.07 9.30
C ARG A 35 10.24 -8.29 8.55
N ARG A 36 10.27 -8.22 7.23
CA ARG A 36 10.74 -9.30 6.35
C ARG A 36 11.31 -8.69 5.09
N VAL A 37 12.31 -9.35 4.52
CA VAL A 37 12.82 -9.06 3.20
C VAL A 37 12.78 -10.34 2.38
N SER A 38 12.29 -10.23 1.16
CA SER A 38 12.25 -11.32 0.18
C SER A 38 12.97 -10.84 -1.08
N SER A 39 13.67 -11.74 -1.75
CA SER A 39 14.25 -11.47 -3.06
C SER A 39 13.44 -12.27 -4.09
N GLY A 40 12.99 -11.59 -5.14
CA GLY A 40 12.31 -12.20 -6.28
C GLY A 40 13.00 -11.84 -7.59
N PRO A 41 12.50 -12.38 -8.73
CA PRO A 41 13.03 -12.07 -10.05
C PRO A 41 12.98 -10.55 -10.37
N ASP A 42 12.00 -9.84 -9.82
CA ASP A 42 11.80 -8.40 -10.05
C ASP A 42 12.52 -7.50 -9.02
N GLY A 43 13.29 -8.09 -8.10
CA GLY A 43 14.10 -7.37 -7.10
C GLY A 43 13.77 -7.70 -5.65
N HIS A 44 14.21 -6.81 -4.74
CA HIS A 44 14.03 -6.98 -3.30
C HIS A 44 12.71 -6.38 -2.82
N VAL A 45 11.89 -7.19 -2.17
CA VAL A 45 10.64 -6.78 -1.53
C VAL A 45 10.86 -6.65 -0.02
N ALA A 46 10.63 -5.47 0.53
CA ALA A 46 10.64 -5.23 1.98
C ALA A 46 9.21 -5.11 2.51
N TYR A 47 8.88 -5.95 3.49
CA TYR A 47 7.63 -5.85 4.25
C TYR A 47 7.87 -4.96 5.45
N VAL A 48 7.22 -3.80 5.50
CA VAL A 48 7.45 -2.78 6.53
C VAL A 48 6.20 -2.60 7.37
N ARG A 49 6.38 -2.54 8.69
CA ARG A 49 5.31 -2.17 9.64
C ARG A 49 5.47 -0.69 9.99
N PHE A 50 4.39 0.08 10.03
CA PHE A 50 4.41 1.40 10.65
C PHE A 50 4.84 1.27 12.12
N ALA A 51 5.84 2.05 12.52
CA ALA A 51 6.29 2.10 13.91
C ALA A 51 5.38 3.00 14.74
N HIS A 52 4.90 4.07 14.13
CA HIS A 52 3.92 5.00 14.67
C HIS A 52 3.13 5.59 13.51
N LEU A 53 1.81 5.56 13.61
CA LEU A 53 0.89 6.20 12.69
C LEU A 53 -0.06 6.98 13.60
N ASP A 54 -0.09 8.31 13.46
CA ASP A 54 -1.07 9.12 14.16
C ASP A 54 -2.47 8.92 13.57
N ASP A 55 -3.48 9.40 14.28
CA ASP A 55 -4.89 9.18 13.93
C ASP A 55 -5.23 9.77 12.56
N GLU A 56 -4.69 10.96 12.23
CA GLU A 56 -4.89 11.60 10.93
C GLU A 56 -4.36 10.75 9.77
N HIS A 57 -3.12 10.27 9.86
CA HIS A 57 -2.55 9.40 8.83
C HIS A 57 -3.20 8.01 8.81
N ALA A 58 -3.66 7.50 9.95
CA ALA A 58 -4.38 6.24 10.03
C ALA A 58 -5.73 6.30 9.30
N ASP A 59 -6.47 7.39 9.49
CA ASP A 59 -7.75 7.63 8.80
C ASP A 59 -7.55 7.76 7.29
N LEU A 60 -6.51 8.48 6.85
CA LEU A 60 -6.17 8.58 5.42
C LEU A 60 -5.86 7.23 4.78
N VAL A 61 -5.09 6.38 5.46
CA VAL A 61 -4.77 5.02 4.99
C VAL A 61 -6.04 4.17 4.95
N ALA A 62 -6.88 4.25 5.98
CA ALA A 62 -8.12 3.49 6.07
C ALA A 62 -9.11 3.87 4.95
N GLU A 63 -9.31 5.16 4.73
CA GLU A 63 -10.16 5.69 3.64
C GLU A 63 -9.66 5.19 2.28
N TYR A 64 -8.36 5.33 2.01
CA TYR A 64 -7.76 4.84 0.76
C TYR A 64 -8.00 3.34 0.56
N CYS A 65 -7.74 2.52 1.59
CA CYS A 65 -7.96 1.08 1.53
C CYS A 65 -9.43 0.73 1.29
N ALA A 66 -10.37 1.46 1.89
CA ALA A 66 -11.81 1.24 1.70
C ALA A 66 -12.23 1.52 0.25
N VAL A 67 -11.74 2.61 -0.35
CA VAL A 67 -12.02 2.96 -1.76
C VAL A 67 -11.48 1.88 -2.70
N VAL A 68 -10.22 1.46 -2.52
CA VAL A 68 -9.61 0.40 -3.34
C VAL A 68 -10.39 -0.92 -3.20
N ALA A 69 -10.79 -1.29 -1.98
CA ALA A 69 -11.59 -2.49 -1.73
C ALA A 69 -12.96 -2.42 -2.40
N GLY A 70 -13.62 -1.26 -2.35
CA GLY A 70 -14.89 -0.99 -3.02
C GLY A 70 -14.79 -1.14 -4.54
N MET A 71 -13.78 -0.53 -5.17
CA MET A 71 -13.53 -0.66 -6.61
C MET A 71 -13.25 -2.11 -7.02
N ALA A 72 -12.44 -2.84 -6.23
CA ALA A 72 -12.17 -4.25 -6.50
C ALA A 72 -13.45 -5.12 -6.39
N ALA A 73 -14.33 -4.82 -5.43
CA ALA A 73 -15.62 -5.51 -5.31
C ALA A 73 -16.55 -5.21 -6.49
N MET A 74 -16.61 -3.96 -6.95
CA MET A 74 -17.39 -3.57 -8.12
C MET A 74 -16.89 -4.25 -9.39
N LYS A 75 -15.58 -4.25 -9.64
CA LYS A 75 -14.97 -4.94 -10.79
C LYS A 75 -15.36 -6.42 -10.84
N ARG A 76 -15.30 -7.12 -9.69
CA ARG A 76 -15.70 -8.53 -9.60
C ARG A 76 -17.19 -8.77 -9.88
N ARG A 77 -18.07 -7.83 -9.49
CA ARG A 77 -19.51 -7.94 -9.78
C ARG A 77 -19.80 -7.80 -11.28
N VAL A 78 -19.16 -6.83 -11.95
CA VAL A 78 -19.29 -6.63 -13.40
C VAL A 78 -18.87 -7.89 -14.16
N THR A 79 -17.68 -8.42 -13.88
CA THR A 79 -17.18 -9.64 -14.53
C THR A 79 -18.10 -10.86 -14.31
N ARG A 80 -18.77 -10.95 -13.14
CA ARG A 80 -19.71 -12.03 -12.85
C ARG A 80 -21.04 -11.87 -13.59
N GLN A 81 -21.50 -10.64 -13.84
CA GLN A 81 -22.73 -10.41 -14.63
C GLN A 81 -22.50 -10.70 -16.12
N ASP A 82 -21.33 -10.32 -16.66
CA ASP A 82 -20.99 -10.62 -18.05
C ASP A 82 -20.89 -12.13 -18.31
N ALA A 83 -20.35 -12.89 -17.34
CA ALA A 83 -20.23 -14.35 -17.42
C ALA A 83 -21.56 -15.11 -17.26
N VAL A 84 -22.64 -14.45 -16.82
CA VAL A 84 -23.98 -15.06 -16.70
C VAL A 84 -24.88 -14.65 -17.88
N ALA A 85 -24.50 -13.62 -18.61
CA ALA A 85 -25.19 -13.14 -19.81
C ALA A 85 -24.69 -13.79 -21.12
N THR A 86 -23.79 -14.79 -21.03
CA THR A 86 -23.33 -15.64 -22.14
C THR A 86 -23.72 -17.10 -21.89
#